data_AF-A0A1Y3E7I9-F1
#
_entry.id   AF-A0A1Y3E7I9-F1
#
_cell.length_a   1.000
_cell.length_b   1.000
_cell.length_c   1.000
_cell.angle_alpha   90.00
_cell.angle_beta   90.00
_cell.angle_gamma   90.00
#
_symmetry.space_group_name_H-M   'P 1'
#
loop_
_entity.id
_entity.type
_entity.pdbx_description
1 polymer ?
#
loop_
_entity_poly.entity_id
_entity_poly.type
_entity_poly.pdbx_seq_one_letter_code
_entity_poly.pdbx_strand_id
1 'polypeptide(L)' 'MGDAEKLNIDNIIARLLEVRGARPGRNVQLTENEIKGLCYKSREIFLSQPILLELEAPLNLCGMLTLHF' A
#
# COMPACT_ATOMS: atom_id res chain seq x y z
N MET A 1 21.53 -12.80 -3.56
CA MET A 1 20.30 -11.99 -3.66
C MET A 1 20.06 -11.46 -2.25
N GLY A 2 20.52 -10.24 -1.99
CA GLY A 2 20.70 -9.73 -0.63
C GLY A 2 19.41 -9.74 0.16
N ASP A 3 19.51 -10.14 1.42
CA ASP A 3 18.45 -10.10 2.41
C ASP A 3 17.64 -8.81 2.24
N ALA A 4 16.39 -8.97 1.80
CA ALA A 4 15.46 -7.88 1.75
C ALA A 4 15.39 -7.33 3.18
N GLU A 5 15.96 -6.13 3.38
CA GLU A 5 15.76 -5.33 4.56
C GLU A 5 14.28 -5.42 4.90
N LYS A 6 13.96 -6.09 6.01
CA LYS A 6 12.61 -6.58 6.27
C LYS A 6 11.69 -5.38 6.39
N LEU A 7 11.00 -5.08 5.30
CA LEU A 7 10.16 -3.91 5.15
C LEU A 7 9.10 -3.96 6.26
N ASN A 8 9.11 -2.96 7.15
CA ASN A 8 8.20 -2.94 8.29
C ASN A 8 6.84 -2.37 7.86
N ILE A 9 6.01 -3.23 7.26
CA ILE A 9 4.70 -2.87 6.70
C ILE A 9 3.78 -2.29 7.77
N ASP A 10 3.78 -2.86 8.97
CA ASP A 10 2.91 -2.41 10.08
C ASP A 10 3.21 -0.95 10.47
N ASN A 11 4.50 -0.58 10.53
CA ASN A 11 4.91 0.79 10.83
C ASN A 11 4.46 1.76 9.72
N ILE A 12 4.63 1.40 8.46
CA ILE A 12 4.19 2.21 7.32
C ILE A 12 2.67 2.43 7.34
N ILE A 13 1.89 1.37 7.60
CA ILE A 13 0.44 1.46 7.71
C ILE A 13 0.05 2.40 8.86
N ALA A 14 0.69 2.26 10.03
CA ALA A 14 0.40 3.13 11.18
C ALA A 14 0.65 4.62 10.86
N ARG A 15 1.76 4.94 10.19
CA ARG A 15 2.10 6.32 9.78
C ARG A 15 1.13 6.86 8.73
N LEU A 16 0.71 6.04 7.77
CA LEU A 16 -0.29 6.41 6.76
C LEU A 16 -1.68 6.66 7.38
N LEU A 17 -2.02 5.96 8.46
CA LEU A 17 -3.30 6.14 9.16
C LEU A 17 -3.29 7.28 10.19
N GLU A 18 -2.11 7.74 10.63
CA GLU A 18 -1.99 8.84 11.61
C GLU A 18 -2.65 10.15 11.13
N VAL A 19 -2.69 10.38 9.81
CA VAL A 19 -3.33 11.57 9.24
C VAL A 19 -4.87 11.50 9.22
N ARG A 20 -5.47 10.38 9.65
CA ARG A 20 -6.92 10.26 9.79
C ARG A 20 -7.42 11.24 10.86
N GLY A 21 -8.20 12.23 10.44
CA GLY A 21 -8.70 13.31 11.31
C GLY A 21 -7.80 14.54 11.40
N ALA A 22 -6.63 14.51 10.76
CA ALA A 22 -5.86 15.72 10.51
C ALA A 22 -6.52 16.59 9.43
N ARG A 23 -6.08 17.84 9.31
CA ARG A 23 -6.51 18.69 8.20
C ARG A 23 -6.14 18.01 6.86
N PRO A 24 -7.05 17.94 5.88
CA PRO A 24 -6.75 17.42 4.55
C PRO A 24 -5.50 18.07 3.97
N GLY A 25 -4.71 17.29 3.21
CA GLY A 25 -3.45 17.73 2.63
C GLY A 25 -2.22 17.60 3.54
N ARG A 26 -2.31 16.91 4.69
CA ARG A 26 -1.13 16.59 5.51
C ARG A 26 -0.36 15.42 4.89
N ASN A 27 0.86 15.69 4.43
CA ASN A 27 1.73 14.66 3.86
C ASN A 27 2.28 13.72 4.93
N VAL A 28 2.38 12.44 4.59
CA VAL A 28 3.11 11.42 5.35
C VAL A 28 4.49 11.26 4.71
N GLN A 29 5.55 11.38 5.52
CA GLN A 29 6.91 11.26 5.02
C GLN A 29 7.31 9.80 4.96
N LEU A 30 7.49 9.22 3.77
CA LEU A 30 8.08 7.89 3.61
C LEU A 30 9.45 8.04 2.96
N THR A 31 10.39 7.18 3.34
CA THR A 31 11.71 7.13 2.71
C THR A 31 11.61 6.51 1.33
N GLU A 32 12.56 6.84 0.46
CA GLU A 32 12.61 6.27 -0.89
C GLU A 32 12.71 4.74 -0.88
N ASN A 33 13.44 4.16 0.08
CA ASN A 33 13.58 2.72 0.22
C ASN A 33 12.25 2.05 0.62
N GLU A 34 11.50 2.65 1.54
CA GLU A 34 10.16 2.16 1.91
C GLU A 34 9.23 2.17 0.69
N ILE A 35 9.21 3.27 -0.08
CA ILE A 35 8.37 3.40 -1.27
C ILE A 35 8.75 2.35 -2.34
N LYS A 36 10.05 2.25 -2.67
CA LYS A 36 10.53 1.28 -3.65
C LYS A 36 10.23 -0.16 -3.22
N GLY A 37 10.44 -0.47 -1.94
CA GLY A 37 10.17 -1.79 -1.41
C GLY A 37 8.67 -2.16 -1.48
N LEU A 38 7.76 -1.22 -1.19
CA LEU A 38 6.32 -1.42 -1.38
C LEU A 38 5.99 -1.72 -2.84
N CYS A 39 6.54 -0.95 -3.77
CA CYS A 39 6.32 -1.15 -5.21
C CYS A 39 6.82 -2.52 -5.68
N TYR A 40 8.04 -2.92 -5.29
CA TYR A 40 8.59 -4.21 -5.70
C TYR A 40 7.82 -5.38 -5.11
N LYS A 41 7.48 -5.33 -3.81
CA LYS A 41 6.73 -6.41 -3.18
C LYS A 41 5.30 -6.53 -3.70
N SER A 42 4.64 -5.39 -3.93
CA SER A 42 3.30 -5.38 -4.54
C SER A 42 3.33 -5.93 -5.96
N ARG A 43 4.35 -5.57 -6.75
CA ARG A 43 4.53 -6.11 -8.11
C ARG A 43 4.69 -7.62 -8.12
N GLU A 44 5.49 -8.17 -7.20
CA GLU A 44 5.63 -9.64 -7.07
C GLU A 44 4.29 -10.31 -6.76
N ILE A 45 3.51 -9.75 -5.83
CA ILE A 45 2.19 -10.27 -5.47
C ILE A 45 1.25 -10.22 -6.68
N PHE A 46 1.17 -9.09 -7.38
CA PHE A 46 0.31 -8.96 -8.56
C PHE A 46 0.70 -9.92 -9.69
N LEU A 47 1.99 -10.19 -9.88
CA LEU A 47 2.45 -11.17 -10.88
C LEU A 47 2.20 -12.63 -10.47
N SER A 48 2.12 -12.90 -9.16
CA SER A 48 1.77 -14.23 -8.66
C SER A 48 0.27 -14.53 -8.74
N GLN A 49 -0.55 -13.49 -8.84
CA GLN A 49 -2.00 -13.60 -8.98
C GLN A 49 -2.40 -13.66 -10.46
N PRO A 50 -3.50 -14.36 -10.80
CA PRO A 50 -4.02 -14.35 -12.17
C PRO A 50 -4.53 -12.95 -12.54
N ILE A 51 -4.39 -12.58 -13.81
CA ILE A 51 -4.89 -11.30 -14.34
C ILE A 51 -6.41 -11.17 -14.23
N LEU A 52 -7.11 -12.30 -14.30
CA LEU A 52 -8.54 -12.42 -14.00
C LEU A 52 -8.68 -12.97 -12.59
N LEU A 53 -9.01 -12.10 -11.63
CA LEU A 53 -9.21 -12.48 -10.23
C LEU A 53 -10.56 -13.18 -10.06
N GLU A 54 -10.53 -14.37 -9.47
CA GLU A 54 -11.71 -15.08 -8.99
C GLU A 54 -11.89 -14.76 -7.50
N LEU A 55 -12.98 -14.07 -7.16
CA LEU A 55 -13.24 -13.57 -5.81
C LEU A 55 -14.57 -14.12 -5.28
N GLU A 56 -14.60 -14.47 -4.00
CA GLU A 56 -15.80 -14.93 -3.30
C GLU A 56 -16.40 -13.82 -2.42
N ALA A 57 -17.73 -13.77 -2.35
CA ALA A 57 -18.44 -12.84 -1.48
C ALA A 57 -18.34 -13.27 0.01
N PRO A 58 -18.41 -12.34 0.98
CA PRO A 58 -18.71 -10.91 0.86
C PRO A 58 -17.47 -10.02 0.69
N LEU A 59 -17.55 -9.02 -0.20
CA LEU A 59 -16.49 -8.04 -0.44
C LEU A 59 -17.06 -6.66 -0.77
N ASN A 60 -16.31 -5.60 -0.46
CA ASN A 60 -16.69 -4.22 -0.78
C ASN A 60 -16.04 -3.80 -2.11
N LEU A 61 -16.85 -3.40 -3.08
CA LEU A 61 -16.38 -2.85 -4.34
C LEU A 61 -16.27 -1.32 -4.24
N CYS A 62 -15.05 -0.80 -4.28
CA CYS A 62 -14.77 0.64 -4.32
C CYS A 62 -14.33 1.03 -5.73
N GLY A 63 -14.94 2.08 -6.29
CA GLY A 63 -14.59 2.63 -7.60
C GLY A 63 -13.36 3.54 -7.57
N MET A 64 -13.36 4.56 -8.43
CA MET A 64 -12.24 5.49 -8.59
C MET A 64 -11.93 6.28 -7.30
N LEU A 65 -10.67 6.24 -6.89
CA LEU A 65 -10.12 7.16 -5.90
C LEU A 65 -9.51 8.37 -6.63
N THR A 66 -10.10 9.55 -6.46
CA THR A 66 -9.42 10.81 -6.81
C THR A 66 -8.47 11.19 -5.66
N LEU A 67 -7.31 11.78 -5.96
CA LEU A 67 -6.26 12.16 -4.99
C LEU A 67 -6.70 13.30 -4.05
N HIS A 68 -7.82 13.13 -3.36
CA HIS A 68 -8.34 14.03 -2.35
C HIS A 68 -8.00 13.42 -0.98
N PHE A 69 -6.79 13.70 -0.51
CA PHE A 69 -6.29 13.36 0.83
C PHE A 69 -6.11 14.64 1.66
#